data_AF-A0A7Y3FBX1-F1
#
_entry.id   AF-A0A7Y3FBX1-F1
#
_cell.length_a   1.000
_cell.length_b   1.000
_cell.length_c   1.000
_cell.angle_alpha   90.00
_cell.angle_beta   90.00
_cell.angle_gamma   90.00
#
_symmetry.space_group_name_H-M   'P 1'
#
loop_
_entity.id
_entity.type
_entity.pdbx_description
1 polymer ?
#
loop_
_entity_poly.entity_id
_entity_poly.type
_entity_poly.pdbx_seq_one_letter_code
_entity_poly.pdbx_strand_id
1 'polypeptide(L)'
;MEQGRMAEAQELLDQLRQMMENMQVAEGQQGGQQSPGEQAMEGLAETLREQQGLSDQAFRDLQEQYNPNARAGQSSENEGEGGDGEGRGAEHDQPGRQGEGGQQGRGGEPGSQQQQGNGEGSLADRQQALRNELNRQRQNLPGAGTPEGDAARESLGRAGEAMDDAEDALREEDFAGALDSQSQAMEALREGMRELAEQMAEQQQQQGGQQGQQLGQNDPNGSRDPLGREAGENGRIGTDEQLLQGDDVYRRARELLDEIRKRSGEQDRPTEELDYLKRLLERF
;
A
#
# COMPACT_ATOMS: atom_id res chain seq x y z
N MET A 1 32.33 8.05 44.04
CA MET A 1 32.60 8.04 42.58
C MET A 1 31.27 8.14 41.83
N GLU A 2 30.50 9.21 42.03
CA GLU A 2 29.15 9.35 41.47
C GLU A 2 28.96 10.66 40.70
N GLN A 3 29.95 11.56 40.75
CA GLN A 3 29.91 12.85 40.07
C GLN A 3 30.35 12.78 38.60
N GLY A 4 31.10 11.75 38.19
CA GLY A 4 31.52 11.57 36.79
C GLY A 4 30.38 11.11 35.87
N ARG A 5 29.49 10.25 36.36
CA ARG A 5 28.34 9.73 35.57
C ARG A 5 27.29 10.80 35.27
N MET A 6 27.20 11.83 36.12
CA MET A 6 26.24 12.93 35.91
C MET A 6 26.76 13.93 34.86
N ALA A 7 28.08 14.10 34.72
CA ALA A 7 28.67 14.94 33.69
C ALA A 7 28.57 14.28 32.29
N GLU A 8 28.83 12.97 32.21
CA GLU A 8 28.70 12.19 30.98
C GLU A 8 27.24 12.10 30.49
N ALA A 9 26.29 12.05 31.43
CA ALA A 9 24.86 12.13 31.10
C ALA A 9 24.44 13.51 30.57
N GLN A 10 25.04 14.61 31.04
CA GLN A 10 24.73 15.95 30.53
C GLN A 10 25.26 16.14 29.11
N GLU A 11 26.45 15.62 28.82
CA GLU A 11 27.06 15.67 27.47
C GLU A 11 26.28 14.83 26.45
N LEU A 12 25.76 13.67 26.87
CA LEU A 12 24.84 12.85 26.08
C LEU A 12 23.51 13.56 25.81
N LEU A 13 22.96 14.28 26.79
CA LEU A 13 21.71 15.03 26.62
C LEU A 13 21.87 16.24 25.69
N ASP A 14 23.04 16.88 25.69
CA ASP A 14 23.36 17.96 24.76
C ASP A 14 23.55 17.44 23.32
N GLN A 15 24.19 16.28 23.15
CA GLN A 15 24.22 15.60 21.84
C GLN A 15 22.84 15.17 21.38
N LEU A 16 21.97 14.69 22.28
CA LEU A 16 20.60 14.33 21.96
C LEU A 16 19.78 15.56 21.55
N ARG A 17 19.98 16.71 22.20
CA ARG A 17 19.35 17.98 21.81
C ARG A 17 19.81 18.48 20.47
N GLN A 18 21.11 18.43 20.17
CA GLN A 18 21.63 18.83 18.87
C GLN A 18 21.14 17.91 17.75
N MET A 19 21.01 16.61 18.03
CA MET A 19 20.45 15.66 17.07
C MET A 19 18.96 15.91 16.85
N MET A 20 18.18 16.16 17.92
CA MET A 20 16.76 16.50 17.84
C MET A 20 16.53 17.86 17.17
N GLU A 21 17.42 18.84 17.37
CA GLU A 21 17.36 20.16 16.73
C GLU A 21 17.68 20.05 15.23
N ASN A 22 18.66 19.23 14.84
CA ASN A 22 18.93 18.95 13.43
C ASN A 22 17.81 18.13 12.76
N MET A 23 17.19 17.20 13.49
CA MET A 23 16.04 16.43 13.00
C MET A 23 14.81 17.34 12.85
N GLN A 24 14.55 18.21 13.84
CA GLN A 24 13.45 19.17 13.84
C GLN A 24 13.67 20.31 12.84
N VAL A 25 14.90 20.62 12.41
CA VAL A 25 15.18 21.57 11.32
C VAL A 25 14.98 20.91 9.95
N ALA A 26 15.32 19.62 9.81
CA ALA A 26 14.98 18.83 8.62
C ALA A 26 13.45 18.66 8.46
N GLU A 27 12.74 18.46 9.57
CA GLU A 27 11.27 18.42 9.63
C GLU A 27 10.65 19.84 9.59
N GLY A 28 11.37 20.85 10.07
CA GLY A 28 10.91 22.24 10.21
C GLY A 28 11.05 23.09 8.95
N GLN A 29 11.85 22.65 7.98
CA GLN A 29 11.83 23.19 6.61
C GLN A 29 10.86 22.41 5.70
N GLN A 30 10.24 21.34 6.22
CA GLN A 30 9.12 20.61 5.64
C GLN A 30 7.76 21.18 6.12
N GLY A 31 7.74 22.48 6.43
CA GLY A 31 6.53 23.22 6.71
C GLY A 31 5.83 23.70 5.43
N GLY A 32 4.93 22.88 4.89
CA GLY A 32 3.69 23.40 4.29
C GLY A 32 3.48 23.28 2.78
N GLN A 33 4.26 22.47 2.04
CA GLN A 33 3.91 22.21 0.63
C GLN A 33 4.38 20.82 0.21
N GLN A 34 3.44 19.89 0.01
CA GLN A 34 3.72 18.60 -0.63
C GLN A 34 4.46 18.85 -1.95
N SER A 35 5.50 18.07 -2.22
CA SER A 35 6.19 18.12 -3.52
C SER A 35 5.19 17.79 -4.63
N PRO A 36 5.27 18.43 -5.81
CA PRO A 36 4.44 18.09 -6.96
C PRO A 36 4.47 16.59 -7.32
N GLY A 37 5.58 15.90 -7.03
CA GLY A 37 5.69 14.44 -7.22
C GLY A 37 4.90 13.63 -6.19
N GLU A 38 4.89 14.06 -4.93
CA GLU A 38 4.10 13.41 -3.86
C GLU A 38 2.61 13.57 -4.13
N GLN A 39 2.19 14.77 -4.56
CA GLN A 39 0.78 15.03 -4.93
C GLN A 39 0.33 14.17 -6.11
N ALA A 40 1.21 13.96 -7.10
CA ALA A 40 0.92 13.08 -8.22
C ALA A 40 0.77 11.62 -7.77
N MET A 41 1.67 11.13 -6.91
CA MET A 41 1.56 9.78 -6.33
C MET A 41 0.30 9.58 -5.51
N GLU A 42 -0.10 10.56 -4.71
CA GLU A 42 -1.35 10.51 -3.95
C GLU A 42 -2.58 10.45 -4.85
N GLY A 43 -2.62 11.25 -5.91
CA GLY A 43 -3.71 11.22 -6.90
C GLY A 43 -3.81 9.87 -7.61
N LEU A 44 -2.66 9.29 -7.99
CA LEU A 44 -2.61 7.97 -8.61
C LEU A 44 -3.00 6.84 -7.64
N ALA A 45 -2.62 6.97 -6.37
CA ALA A 45 -3.02 6.03 -5.33
C ALA A 45 -4.53 6.08 -5.07
N GLU A 46 -5.14 7.27 -5.11
CA GLU A 46 -6.60 7.40 -5.04
C GLU A 46 -7.27 6.76 -6.25
N THR A 47 -6.75 7.02 -7.46
CA THR A 47 -7.25 6.40 -8.69
C THR A 47 -7.18 4.87 -8.62
N LEU A 48 -6.10 4.31 -8.07
CA LEU A 48 -5.97 2.86 -7.89
C LEU A 48 -7.00 2.32 -6.87
N ARG A 49 -7.24 3.03 -5.76
CA ARG A 49 -8.26 2.65 -4.77
C ARG A 49 -9.66 2.64 -5.38
N GLU A 50 -10.01 3.69 -6.12
CA GLU A 50 -11.30 3.78 -6.82
C GLU A 50 -11.44 2.65 -7.86
N GLN A 51 -10.37 2.34 -8.62
CA GLN A 51 -10.36 1.25 -9.58
C GLN A 51 -10.60 -0.11 -8.92
N GLN A 52 -10.01 -0.36 -7.76
CA GLN A 52 -10.25 -1.57 -6.99
C GLN A 52 -11.71 -1.66 -6.54
N GLY A 53 -12.28 -0.55 -6.05
CA GLY A 53 -13.69 -0.49 -5.68
C GLY A 53 -14.64 -0.83 -6.84
N LEU A 54 -14.35 -0.32 -8.04
CA LEU A 54 -15.09 -0.65 -9.26
C LEU A 54 -14.96 -2.12 -9.65
N SER A 55 -13.75 -2.69 -9.55
CA SER A 55 -13.51 -4.10 -9.82
C SER A 55 -14.29 -4.99 -8.86
N ASP A 56 -14.30 -4.64 -7.57
CA ASP A 56 -15.04 -5.38 -6.55
C ASP A 56 -16.56 -5.30 -6.78
N GLN A 57 -17.07 -4.15 -7.25
CA GLN A 57 -18.47 -3.99 -7.65
C GLN A 57 -18.80 -4.82 -8.89
N ALA A 58 -18.01 -4.71 -9.96
CA ALA A 58 -18.19 -5.50 -11.19
C ALA A 58 -18.13 -7.01 -10.92
N PHE A 59 -17.30 -7.45 -9.96
CA PHE A 59 -17.24 -8.85 -9.55
C PHE A 59 -18.48 -9.31 -8.78
N ARG A 60 -19.07 -8.45 -7.94
CA ARG A 60 -20.37 -8.73 -7.29
C ARG A 60 -21.47 -8.86 -8.34
N ASP A 61 -21.56 -7.93 -9.28
CA ASP A 61 -22.56 -7.94 -10.36
C ASP A 61 -22.41 -9.19 -11.25
N LEU A 62 -21.17 -9.58 -11.56
CA LEU A 62 -20.87 -10.84 -12.24
C LEU A 62 -21.43 -12.05 -11.46
N GLN A 63 -21.18 -12.13 -10.14
CA GLN A 63 -21.70 -13.25 -9.33
C GLN A 63 -23.22 -13.29 -9.30
N GLU A 64 -23.87 -12.12 -9.21
CA GLU A 64 -25.33 -12.01 -9.24
C GLU A 64 -25.90 -12.48 -10.58
N GLN A 65 -25.22 -12.18 -11.69
CA GLN A 65 -25.61 -12.62 -13.04
C GLN A 65 -25.57 -14.15 -13.17
N TYR A 66 -24.54 -14.81 -12.64
CA TYR A 66 -24.38 -16.27 -12.73
C TYR A 66 -25.16 -17.04 -11.66
N ASN A 67 -25.46 -16.41 -10.51
CA ASN A 67 -26.17 -17.05 -9.42
C ASN A 67 -27.30 -16.17 -8.86
N PRO A 68 -28.37 -15.91 -9.63
CA PRO A 68 -29.48 -15.05 -9.20
C PRO A 68 -30.30 -15.64 -8.04
N ASN A 69 -30.12 -16.94 -7.74
CA ASN A 69 -30.76 -17.62 -6.61
C ASN A 69 -29.88 -17.66 -5.35
N ALA A 70 -28.65 -17.12 -5.39
CA ALA A 70 -27.91 -16.73 -4.20
C ALA A 70 -28.58 -15.47 -3.60
N ARG A 71 -29.81 -15.64 -3.13
CA ARG A 71 -30.61 -14.56 -2.57
C ARG A 71 -29.94 -14.07 -1.29
N ALA A 72 -29.36 -12.88 -1.37
CA ALA A 72 -29.47 -11.82 -0.38
C ALA A 72 -29.35 -12.30 1.08
N GLY A 73 -28.20 -12.85 1.45
CA GLY A 73 -27.73 -12.80 2.82
C GLY A 73 -26.83 -11.58 2.97
N GLN A 74 -27.40 -10.43 3.38
CA GLN A 74 -26.65 -9.25 3.86
C GLN A 74 -25.65 -8.64 2.87
N SER A 75 -26.12 -7.79 1.95
CA SER A 75 -25.21 -6.98 1.11
C SER A 75 -25.54 -5.49 1.09
N SER A 76 -26.60 -5.05 1.79
CA SER A 76 -26.92 -3.63 1.97
C SER A 76 -26.21 -2.97 3.17
N GLU A 77 -25.34 -3.69 3.88
CA GLU A 77 -24.54 -3.17 5.02
C GLU A 77 -23.04 -3.25 4.79
N ASN A 78 -22.59 -3.60 3.57
CA ASN A 78 -21.17 -3.63 3.22
C ASN A 78 -20.84 -2.49 2.24
N GLU A 79 -21.19 -1.27 2.64
CA GLU A 79 -20.45 -0.09 2.19
C GLU A 79 -19.07 -0.18 2.86
N GLY A 80 -18.04 -0.43 2.05
CA GLY A 80 -16.66 -0.54 2.51
C GLY A 80 -16.16 0.81 3.00
N GLU A 81 -16.43 1.11 4.27
CA GLU A 81 -15.75 2.15 5.03
C GLU A 81 -14.66 1.45 5.88
N GLY A 82 -13.42 1.91 5.72
CA GLY A 82 -12.24 1.26 6.29
C GLY A 82 -12.34 0.97 7.79
N GLY A 83 -11.86 -0.19 8.21
CA GLY A 83 -11.74 -0.51 9.63
C GLY A 83 -11.33 -1.95 9.88
N ASP A 84 -10.20 -2.12 10.55
CA ASP A 84 -9.75 -3.34 11.21
C ASP A 84 -10.90 -3.98 12.03
N GLY A 85 -11.25 -5.24 11.73
CA GLY A 85 -12.31 -5.91 12.48
C GLY A 85 -12.46 -7.40 12.15
N GLU A 86 -12.10 -8.24 13.11
CA GLU A 86 -12.16 -9.70 13.07
C GLU A 86 -13.50 -10.26 12.55
N GLY A 87 -13.40 -11.13 11.54
CA GLY A 87 -14.51 -11.98 11.11
C GLY A 87 -14.96 -12.92 12.22
N ARG A 88 -16.23 -12.80 12.62
CA ARG A 88 -16.96 -13.84 13.37
C ARG A 88 -18.27 -14.13 12.67
N GLY A 89 -18.30 -15.23 11.93
CA GLY A 89 -19.55 -15.89 11.58
C GLY A 89 -20.22 -16.38 12.86
N ALA A 90 -21.40 -15.87 13.16
CA ALA A 90 -22.28 -16.38 14.20
C ALA A 90 -23.61 -16.76 13.56
N GLU A 91 -23.91 -18.05 13.65
CA GLU A 91 -25.17 -18.70 13.30
C GLU A 91 -26.36 -17.95 13.93
N HIS A 92 -27.40 -17.67 13.15
CA HIS A 92 -28.69 -17.24 13.68
C HIS A 92 -29.82 -18.15 13.16
N ASP A 93 -30.22 -19.07 14.04
CA ASP A 93 -31.40 -19.93 13.96
C ASP A 93 -32.49 -19.37 14.88
N GLN A 94 -33.61 -18.85 14.33
CA GLN A 94 -34.96 -18.92 14.93
C GLN A 94 -36.06 -18.32 14.02
N PRO A 95 -37.36 -18.70 14.15
CA PRO A 95 -38.26 -18.88 13.03
C PRO A 95 -39.47 -17.92 13.02
N GLY A 96 -40.13 -17.85 11.85
CA GLY A 96 -41.58 -17.72 11.71
C GLY A 96 -42.31 -16.57 12.40
N ARG A 97 -42.66 -15.53 11.63
CA ARG A 97 -43.97 -14.87 11.78
C ARG A 97 -44.65 -14.63 10.45
N GLN A 98 -45.79 -15.30 10.35
CA GLN A 98 -46.83 -15.21 9.35
C GLN A 98 -47.51 -13.82 9.43
N GLY A 99 -47.57 -13.13 8.30
CA GLY A 99 -48.31 -11.89 8.11
C GLY A 99 -49.15 -12.00 6.84
N GLU A 100 -50.36 -12.52 6.99
CA GLU A 100 -51.45 -12.47 6.00
C GLU A 100 -51.97 -11.02 5.89
N GLY A 101 -52.07 -10.50 4.68
CA GLY A 101 -52.66 -9.20 4.40
C GLY A 101 -52.66 -8.91 2.90
N GLY A 102 -53.65 -9.44 2.19
CA GLY A 102 -53.81 -9.23 0.75
C GLY A 102 -54.45 -7.89 0.41
N GLN A 103 -54.14 -7.36 -0.79
CA GLN A 103 -55.16 -6.78 -1.67
C GLN A 103 -54.65 -6.66 -3.12
N GLN A 104 -55.59 -6.91 -4.04
CA GLN A 104 -55.45 -6.87 -5.50
C GLN A 104 -55.09 -5.49 -6.05
N GLY A 105 -54.23 -5.48 -7.08
CA GLY A 105 -53.98 -4.35 -7.95
C GLY A 105 -53.53 -4.78 -9.35
N ARG A 106 -54.51 -4.83 -10.25
CA ARG A 106 -54.48 -4.70 -11.73
C ARG A 106 -53.19 -4.98 -12.53
N GLY A 107 -53.37 -5.83 -13.55
CA GLY A 107 -52.44 -5.97 -14.66
C GLY A 107 -52.24 -4.70 -15.49
N GLY A 108 -51.02 -4.61 -16.02
CA GLY A 108 -50.56 -3.74 -17.10
C GLY A 108 -49.42 -4.46 -17.82
N GLU A 109 -49.36 -4.28 -19.14
CA GLU A 109 -48.43 -4.87 -20.12
C GLU A 109 -46.93 -4.92 -19.71
N PRO A 110 -46.13 -5.82 -20.34
CA PRO A 110 -44.69 -5.89 -20.13
C PRO A 110 -43.99 -4.74 -20.86
N GLY A 111 -43.91 -3.58 -20.19
CA GLY A 111 -43.05 -2.47 -20.58
C GLY A 111 -41.72 -2.57 -19.82
N SER A 112 -40.66 -2.93 -20.56
CA SER A 112 -39.25 -2.60 -20.29
C SER A 112 -38.97 -1.97 -18.92
N GLN A 113 -38.72 -2.81 -17.92
CA GLN A 113 -38.11 -2.40 -16.66
C GLN A 113 -36.62 -2.14 -16.94
N GLN A 114 -36.37 -0.95 -17.48
CA GLN A 114 -35.07 -0.32 -17.38
C GLN A 114 -34.86 -0.07 -15.89
N GLN A 115 -34.02 -0.90 -15.29
CA GLN A 115 -33.59 -0.85 -13.89
C GLN A 115 -32.99 0.52 -13.64
N GLN A 116 -33.82 1.46 -13.21
CA GLN A 116 -33.42 2.80 -12.80
C GLN A 116 -32.75 2.65 -11.42
N GLY A 117 -31.44 2.40 -11.46
CA GLY A 117 -30.54 2.46 -10.31
C GLY A 117 -30.63 3.84 -9.69
N ASN A 118 -31.15 3.90 -8.47
CA ASN A 118 -31.37 5.13 -7.73
C ASN A 118 -30.14 5.37 -6.84
N GLY A 119 -29.26 6.30 -7.22
CA GLY A 119 -28.35 6.95 -6.26
C GLY A 119 -26.96 7.35 -6.75
N GLU A 120 -26.27 6.49 -7.49
CA GLU A 120 -24.92 6.74 -8.02
C GLU A 120 -24.86 6.30 -9.48
N GLY A 121 -24.06 6.97 -10.31
CA GLY A 121 -23.95 6.65 -11.75
C GLY A 121 -23.64 5.17 -12.01
N SER A 122 -23.89 4.73 -13.26
CA SER A 122 -23.54 3.35 -13.66
C SER A 122 -22.06 3.07 -13.41
N LEU A 123 -21.67 1.80 -13.28
CA LEU A 123 -20.25 1.42 -13.16
C LEU A 123 -19.42 2.00 -14.31
N ALA A 124 -19.99 2.00 -15.52
CA ALA A 124 -19.38 2.62 -16.69
C ALA A 124 -19.17 4.13 -16.52
N ASP A 125 -20.14 4.87 -15.96
CA ASP A 125 -20.00 6.32 -15.74
C ASP A 125 -18.88 6.63 -14.73
N ARG A 126 -18.75 5.81 -13.69
CA ARG A 126 -17.68 5.95 -12.70
C ARG A 126 -16.32 5.60 -13.28
N GLN A 127 -16.24 4.54 -14.07
CA GLN A 127 -15.03 4.18 -14.81
C GLN A 127 -14.58 5.30 -15.75
N GLN A 128 -15.53 5.93 -16.46
CA GLN A 128 -15.26 7.08 -17.32
C GLN A 128 -14.72 8.28 -16.53
N ALA A 129 -15.31 8.58 -15.37
CA ALA A 129 -14.86 9.66 -14.50
C ALA A 129 -13.41 9.41 -14.04
N LEU A 130 -13.12 8.19 -13.62
CA LEU A 130 -11.80 7.76 -13.18
C LEU A 130 -10.75 7.85 -14.29
N ARG A 131 -11.07 7.38 -15.49
CA ARG A 131 -10.21 7.51 -16.67
C ARG A 131 -9.91 8.97 -17.00
N ASN A 132 -10.90 9.85 -16.88
CA ASN A 132 -10.71 11.28 -17.13
C ASN A 132 -9.86 11.95 -16.05
N GLU A 133 -9.92 11.47 -14.81
CA GLU A 133 -9.04 11.90 -13.72
C GLU A 133 -7.60 11.42 -13.95
N LEU A 134 -7.40 10.14 -14.25
CA LEU A 134 -6.09 9.59 -14.63
C LEU A 134 -5.45 10.37 -15.78
N ASN A 135 -6.23 10.71 -16.81
CA ASN A 135 -5.73 11.50 -17.93
C ASN A 135 -5.27 12.90 -17.51
N ARG A 136 -5.97 13.55 -16.56
CA ARG A 136 -5.56 14.84 -16.00
C ARG A 136 -4.29 14.69 -15.17
N GLN A 137 -4.19 13.65 -14.34
CA GLN A 137 -3.00 13.36 -13.54
C GLN A 137 -1.77 13.09 -14.41
N ARG A 138 -1.91 12.27 -15.46
CA ARG A 138 -0.86 12.00 -16.45
C ARG A 138 -0.36 13.27 -17.14
N GLN A 139 -1.26 14.20 -17.48
CA GLN A 139 -0.90 15.47 -18.12
C GLN A 139 -0.17 16.42 -17.17
N ASN A 140 -0.50 16.37 -15.88
CA ASN A 140 0.11 17.20 -14.84
C ASN A 140 1.33 16.53 -14.19
N LEU A 141 1.74 15.36 -14.67
CA LEU A 141 2.83 14.59 -14.08
C LEU A 141 4.16 15.36 -14.20
N PRO A 142 4.92 15.54 -13.10
CA PRO A 142 6.26 16.11 -13.16
C PRO A 142 7.23 15.20 -13.93
N GLY A 143 8.46 15.67 -14.15
CA GLY A 143 9.48 14.87 -14.85
C GLY A 143 9.32 14.83 -16.37
N ALA A 144 8.66 15.83 -16.98
CA ALA A 144 8.61 15.99 -18.43
C ALA A 144 10.01 15.98 -19.06
N GLY A 145 10.30 14.99 -19.92
CA GLY A 145 11.59 14.87 -20.62
C GLY A 145 12.71 14.18 -19.84
N THR A 146 12.41 13.54 -18.70
CA THR A 146 13.31 12.55 -18.08
C THR A 146 12.88 11.14 -18.48
N PRO A 147 13.82 10.16 -18.62
CA PRO A 147 13.47 8.80 -19.01
C PRO A 147 12.40 8.16 -18.09
N GLU A 148 12.52 8.39 -16.78
CA GLU A 148 11.65 7.79 -15.76
C GLU A 148 10.26 8.45 -15.79
N GLY A 149 10.19 9.77 -15.98
CA GLY A 149 8.92 10.48 -16.10
C GLY A 149 8.19 10.13 -17.41
N ASP A 150 8.94 9.87 -18.49
CA ASP A 150 8.38 9.41 -19.76
C ASP A 150 7.85 7.97 -19.65
N ALA A 151 8.59 7.08 -18.99
CA ALA A 151 8.14 5.71 -18.68
C ALA A 151 6.88 5.70 -17.79
N ALA A 152 6.84 6.57 -16.77
CA ALA A 152 5.64 6.74 -15.96
C ALA A 152 4.44 7.19 -16.81
N ARG A 153 4.61 8.20 -17.68
CA ARG A 153 3.54 8.67 -18.58
C ARG A 153 3.06 7.61 -19.56
N GLU A 154 3.97 6.77 -20.07
CA GLU A 154 3.64 5.64 -20.95
C GLU A 154 2.79 4.60 -20.22
N SER A 155 3.21 4.17 -19.02
CA SER A 155 2.46 3.23 -18.19
C SER A 155 1.09 3.76 -17.79
N LEU A 156 0.98 5.04 -17.42
CA LEU A 156 -0.32 5.68 -17.17
C LEU A 156 -1.18 5.81 -18.45
N GLY A 157 -0.55 5.87 -19.63
CA GLY A 157 -1.25 5.81 -20.91
C GLY A 157 -1.88 4.45 -21.16
N ARG A 158 -1.12 3.37 -20.98
CA ARG A 158 -1.62 1.98 -21.04
C ARG A 158 -2.74 1.74 -20.04
N ALA A 159 -2.62 2.28 -18.82
CA ALA A 159 -3.69 2.24 -17.84
C ALA A 159 -4.96 2.94 -18.32
N GLY A 160 -4.83 4.11 -18.97
CA GLY A 160 -5.96 4.83 -19.55
C GLY A 160 -6.66 4.06 -20.67
N GLU A 161 -5.90 3.41 -21.56
CA GLU A 161 -6.43 2.56 -22.63
C GLU A 161 -7.18 1.34 -22.05
N ALA A 162 -6.62 0.66 -21.06
CA ALA A 162 -7.29 -0.45 -20.41
C ALA A 162 -8.55 -0.01 -19.63
N MET A 163 -8.57 1.21 -19.08
CA MET A 163 -9.77 1.80 -18.48
C MET A 163 -10.84 2.14 -19.52
N ASP A 164 -10.46 2.56 -20.73
CA ASP A 164 -11.37 2.74 -21.86
C ASP A 164 -12.03 1.40 -22.24
N ASP A 165 -11.24 0.33 -22.38
CA ASP A 165 -11.75 -1.01 -22.68
C ASP A 165 -12.69 -1.53 -21.57
N ALA A 166 -12.35 -1.26 -20.30
CA ALA A 166 -13.21 -1.59 -19.16
C ALA A 166 -14.54 -0.82 -19.20
N GLU A 167 -14.51 0.47 -19.54
CA GLU A 167 -15.70 1.33 -19.66
C GLU A 167 -16.67 0.78 -20.71
N ASP A 168 -16.15 0.39 -21.88
CA ASP A 168 -16.95 -0.18 -22.96
C ASP A 168 -17.52 -1.56 -22.59
N ALA A 169 -16.73 -2.44 -21.98
CA ALA A 169 -17.22 -3.73 -21.50
C ALA A 169 -18.32 -3.59 -20.42
N LEU A 170 -18.17 -2.62 -19.50
CA LEU A 170 -19.20 -2.31 -18.49
C LEU A 170 -20.50 -1.79 -19.13
N ARG A 171 -20.42 -1.02 -20.21
CA ARG A 171 -21.62 -0.58 -20.97
C ARG A 171 -22.33 -1.73 -21.66
N GLU A 172 -21.58 -2.71 -22.12
CA GLU A 172 -22.08 -3.91 -22.77
C GLU A 172 -22.55 -5.00 -21.77
N GLU A 173 -22.52 -4.71 -20.47
CA GLU A 173 -22.80 -5.66 -19.38
C GLU A 173 -21.88 -6.91 -19.41
N ASP A 174 -20.72 -6.80 -20.07
CA ASP A 174 -19.66 -7.80 -20.07
C ASP A 174 -18.75 -7.60 -18.85
N PHE A 175 -19.24 -7.99 -17.67
CA PHE A 175 -18.49 -7.87 -16.43
C PHE A 175 -17.19 -8.69 -16.44
N ALA A 176 -17.13 -9.80 -17.18
CA ALA A 176 -15.93 -10.62 -17.27
C ALA A 176 -14.83 -9.90 -18.08
N GLY A 177 -15.19 -9.33 -19.24
CA GLY A 177 -14.28 -8.49 -20.04
C GLY A 177 -13.87 -7.21 -19.32
N ALA A 178 -14.79 -6.62 -18.56
CA ALA A 178 -14.49 -5.46 -17.73
C ALA A 178 -13.44 -5.78 -16.66
N LEU A 179 -13.58 -6.88 -15.91
CA LEU A 179 -12.62 -7.26 -14.86
C LEU A 179 -11.21 -7.55 -15.39
N ASP A 180 -11.10 -8.13 -16.58
CA ASP A 180 -9.82 -8.36 -17.23
C ASP A 180 -9.14 -7.02 -17.57
N SER A 181 -9.88 -6.13 -18.23
CA SER A 181 -9.40 -4.79 -18.59
C SER A 181 -9.03 -3.95 -17.35
N GLN A 182 -9.83 -4.03 -16.30
CA GLN A 182 -9.54 -3.36 -15.02
C GLN A 182 -8.27 -3.91 -14.35
N SER A 183 -7.99 -5.21 -14.47
CA SER A 183 -6.76 -5.82 -13.95
C SER A 183 -5.53 -5.27 -14.69
N GLN A 184 -5.61 -5.16 -16.01
CA GLN A 184 -4.56 -4.55 -16.84
C GLN A 184 -4.35 -3.07 -16.47
N ALA A 185 -5.43 -2.33 -16.26
CA ALA A 185 -5.37 -0.94 -15.81
C ALA A 185 -4.66 -0.82 -14.44
N MET A 186 -5.00 -1.67 -13.47
CA MET A 186 -4.36 -1.68 -12.15
C MET A 186 -2.87 -2.04 -12.22
N GLU A 187 -2.49 -2.99 -13.08
CA GLU A 187 -1.08 -3.35 -13.28
C GLU A 187 -0.28 -2.16 -13.83
N ALA A 188 -0.80 -1.53 -14.88
CA ALA A 188 -0.18 -0.37 -15.53
C ALA A 188 -0.12 0.86 -14.61
N LEU A 189 -1.14 1.08 -13.77
CA LEU A 189 -1.12 2.10 -12.71
C LEU A 189 -0.01 1.85 -11.70
N ARG A 190 0.12 0.60 -11.21
CA ARG A 190 1.17 0.22 -10.26
C ARG A 190 2.55 0.36 -10.87
N GLU A 191 2.70 0.04 -12.16
CA GLU A 191 3.93 0.26 -12.91
C GLU A 191 4.25 1.76 -12.98
N GLY A 192 3.31 2.60 -13.42
CA GLY A 192 3.52 4.05 -13.47
C GLY A 192 3.89 4.68 -12.13
N MET A 193 3.31 4.20 -11.03
CA MET A 193 3.68 4.65 -9.67
C MET A 193 5.09 4.20 -9.25
N ARG A 194 5.55 3.01 -9.67
CA ARG A 194 6.93 2.56 -9.40
C ARG A 194 7.93 3.42 -10.16
N GLU A 195 7.70 3.67 -11.44
CA GLU A 195 8.54 4.55 -12.28
C GLU A 195 8.63 5.97 -11.68
N LEU A 196 7.50 6.50 -11.23
CA LEU A 196 7.45 7.82 -10.58
C LEU A 196 8.18 7.84 -9.23
N ALA A 197 8.08 6.76 -8.45
CA ALA A 197 8.80 6.64 -7.18
C ALA A 197 10.32 6.56 -7.41
N GLU A 198 10.76 5.83 -8.44
CA GLU A 198 12.17 5.75 -8.83
C GLU A 198 12.71 7.13 -9.26
N GLN A 199 11.97 7.85 -10.11
CA GLN A 199 12.31 9.24 -10.50
C GLN A 199 12.50 10.16 -9.28
N MET A 200 11.61 10.06 -8.29
CA MET A 200 11.69 10.88 -7.08
C MET A 200 12.89 10.50 -6.20
N ALA A 201 13.18 9.20 -6.08
CA ALA A 201 14.35 8.71 -5.35
C ALA A 201 15.65 9.23 -5.98
N GLU A 202 15.76 9.23 -7.31
CA GLU A 202 16.90 9.79 -8.02
C GLU A 202 17.03 11.30 -7.84
N GLN A 203 15.91 12.04 -7.89
CA GLN A 203 15.90 13.48 -7.67
C GLN A 203 16.31 13.84 -6.24
N GLN A 204 15.89 13.05 -5.26
CA GLN A 204 16.28 13.22 -3.86
C GLN A 204 17.76 12.89 -3.64
N GLN A 205 18.30 11.89 -4.35
CA GLN A 205 19.74 11.59 -4.31
C GLN A 205 20.57 12.72 -4.92
N GLN A 206 20.07 13.37 -5.98
CA GLN A 206 20.74 14.52 -6.61
C GLN A 206 20.68 15.80 -5.75
N GLN A 207 19.57 16.05 -5.04
CA GLN A 207 19.45 17.19 -4.11
C GLN A 207 20.17 16.94 -2.77
N GLY A 208 20.09 15.73 -2.21
CA GLY A 208 20.81 15.32 -1.00
C GLY A 208 22.33 15.25 -1.21
N GLY A 209 22.78 15.07 -2.46
CA GLY A 209 24.20 15.14 -2.83
C GLY A 209 24.85 16.51 -2.66
N GLN A 210 24.08 17.61 -2.61
CA GLN A 210 24.63 18.96 -2.41
C GLN A 210 24.60 19.42 -0.95
N GLN A 211 23.78 18.81 -0.09
CA GLN A 211 23.77 19.08 1.35
C GLN A 211 24.70 18.15 2.15
N GLY A 212 25.08 17.00 1.60
CA GLY A 212 26.09 16.10 2.19
C GLY A 212 27.56 16.50 1.92
N GLN A 213 27.80 17.47 1.03
CA GLN A 213 29.16 17.93 0.70
C GLN A 213 29.63 19.14 1.53
N GLN A 214 28.77 19.67 2.40
CA GLN A 214 29.10 20.78 3.29
C GLN A 214 28.95 20.42 4.78
N LEU A 215 29.18 19.15 5.13
CA LEU A 215 29.49 18.75 6.51
C LEU A 215 30.66 17.75 6.54
N GLY A 216 31.65 17.97 5.67
CA GLY A 216 32.87 17.15 5.60
C GLY A 216 34.13 17.96 5.27
N GLN A 217 34.06 19.30 5.26
CA GLN A 217 35.20 20.17 4.97
C GLN A 217 35.59 20.96 6.23
N ASN A 218 36.15 20.26 7.21
CA ASN A 218 37.03 20.72 8.29
C ASN A 218 37.38 19.44 9.06
N ASP A 219 38.53 18.79 8.86
CA ASP A 219 39.83 19.26 9.34
C ASP A 219 40.94 18.35 8.74
N PRO A 220 41.97 18.87 8.06
CA PRO A 220 43.14 18.09 7.66
C PRO A 220 44.04 17.64 8.83
N ASN A 221 43.68 17.93 10.08
CA ASN A 221 44.61 17.91 11.21
C ASN A 221 43.99 17.54 12.57
N GLY A 222 43.46 16.33 12.73
CA GLY A 222 43.24 15.71 14.07
C GLY A 222 42.16 14.63 14.05
N SER A 223 42.32 13.39 14.52
CA SER A 223 43.21 12.88 15.57
C SER A 223 43.58 11.43 15.28
N ARG A 224 44.76 11.25 14.69
CA ARG A 224 45.49 9.98 14.68
C ARG A 224 46.11 9.82 16.08
N ASP A 225 45.82 8.72 16.76
CA ASP A 225 46.32 8.42 18.10
C ASP A 225 47.86 8.55 18.17
N PRO A 226 48.45 9.11 19.24
CA PRO A 226 49.90 9.27 19.42
C PRO A 226 50.73 7.97 19.35
N LEU A 227 50.12 6.78 19.31
CA LEU A 227 50.79 5.50 19.09
C LEU A 227 50.58 4.91 17.69
N GLY A 228 50.00 5.64 16.74
CA GLY A 228 50.04 5.31 15.32
C GLY A 228 49.39 3.98 14.94
N ARG A 229 48.35 3.55 15.67
CA ARG A 229 47.55 2.39 15.25
C ARG A 229 46.42 2.83 14.34
N GLU A 230 46.27 2.15 13.22
CA GLU A 230 45.02 2.12 12.49
C GLU A 230 44.01 1.37 13.36
N ALA A 231 42.81 1.92 13.56
CA ALA A 231 41.72 1.17 14.17
C ALA A 231 41.37 0.04 13.20
N GLY A 232 41.97 -1.12 13.44
CA GLY A 232 41.84 -2.30 12.62
C GLY A 232 40.40 -2.75 12.52
N GLU A 233 40.01 -3.01 11.28
CA GLU A 233 39.07 -4.04 10.88
C GLU A 233 39.26 -5.30 11.75
N ASN A 234 38.15 -5.81 12.31
CA ASN A 234 38.01 -6.96 13.24
C ASN A 234 37.94 -6.64 14.74
N GLY A 235 36.72 -6.37 15.21
CA GLY A 235 36.40 -6.30 16.64
C GLY A 235 34.94 -6.02 16.96
N ARG A 236 33.96 -6.49 16.17
CA ARG A 236 32.53 -6.44 16.54
C ARG A 236 31.91 -7.82 16.52
N ILE A 237 32.29 -8.62 17.53
CA ILE A 237 31.36 -9.55 18.15
C ILE A 237 30.60 -8.73 19.20
N GLY A 238 29.30 -8.56 18.98
CA GLY A 238 28.31 -8.29 20.03
C GLY A 238 28.29 -6.89 20.62
N THR A 239 27.42 -6.04 20.06
CA THR A 239 26.35 -5.49 20.89
C THR A 239 25.04 -5.57 20.10
N ASP A 240 24.08 -6.29 20.69
CA ASP A 240 22.68 -6.48 20.28
C ASP A 240 21.91 -5.15 20.08
N GLU A 241 22.54 -4.01 20.37
CA GLU A 241 21.91 -2.69 20.40
C GLU A 241 21.67 -2.08 19.01
N GLN A 242 22.39 -2.54 17.97
CA GLN A 242 22.30 -1.98 16.61
C GLN A 242 21.41 -2.81 15.66
N LEU A 243 20.74 -3.84 16.19
CA LEU A 243 19.70 -4.62 15.48
C LEU A 243 18.26 -4.20 15.88
N LEU A 244 18.13 -3.20 16.75
CA LEU A 244 16.86 -2.71 17.30
C LEU A 244 16.34 -1.45 16.57
N GLN A 245 16.71 -1.25 15.30
CA GLN A 245 15.88 -0.40 14.43
C GLN A 245 14.60 -1.18 14.12
N GLY A 246 13.46 -0.66 14.60
CA GLY A 246 12.18 -1.37 14.70
C GLY A 246 11.67 -2.03 13.43
N ASP A 247 12.12 -1.58 12.25
CA ASP A 247 11.68 -2.12 10.95
C ASP A 247 12.46 -3.36 10.49
N ASP A 248 13.65 -3.63 11.03
CA ASP A 248 14.43 -4.84 10.70
C ASP A 248 14.03 -6.05 11.55
N VAL A 249 13.52 -5.83 12.76
CA VAL A 249 13.11 -6.91 13.66
C VAL A 249 11.91 -7.68 13.11
N TYR A 250 10.90 -6.97 12.57
CA TYR A 250 9.72 -7.60 11.98
C TYR A 250 10.04 -8.33 10.67
N ARG A 251 10.92 -7.78 9.83
CA ARG A 251 11.37 -8.45 8.59
C ARG A 251 12.13 -9.73 8.90
N ARG A 252 13.07 -9.66 9.85
CA ARG A 252 13.85 -10.83 10.29
C ARG A 252 12.98 -11.89 10.98
N ALA A 253 11.98 -11.46 11.75
CA ALA A 253 11.01 -12.39 12.35
C ALA A 253 10.18 -13.11 11.27
N ARG A 254 9.77 -12.41 10.20
CA ARG A 254 9.08 -13.03 9.05
C ARG A 254 9.98 -14.02 8.32
N GLU A 255 11.23 -13.63 8.02
CA GLU A 255 12.22 -14.52 7.38
C GLU A 255 12.46 -15.80 8.21
N LEU A 256 12.56 -15.67 9.54
CA LEU A 256 12.72 -16.81 10.43
C LEU A 256 11.47 -17.70 10.47
N LEU A 257 10.28 -17.11 10.54
CA LEU A 257 9.02 -17.87 10.54
C LEU A 257 8.78 -18.60 9.22
N ASP A 258 9.15 -17.98 8.09
CA ASP A 258 9.04 -18.60 6.77
C ASP A 258 10.01 -19.77 6.62
N GLU A 259 11.24 -19.63 7.12
CA GLU A 259 12.21 -20.71 7.12
C GLU A 259 11.76 -21.86 8.05
N ILE A 260 11.16 -21.57 9.20
CA ILE A 260 10.60 -22.59 10.10
C ILE A 260 9.43 -23.32 9.43
N ARG A 261 8.49 -22.60 8.79
CA ARG A 261 7.36 -23.21 8.05
C ARG A 261 7.83 -24.09 6.92
N LYS A 262 8.78 -23.62 6.12
CA LYS A 262 9.38 -24.38 5.03
C LYS A 262 9.99 -25.68 5.53
N ARG A 263 10.82 -25.62 6.58
CA ARG A 263 11.48 -26.80 7.16
C ARG A 263 10.52 -27.75 7.86
N SER A 264 9.41 -27.25 8.41
CA SER A 264 8.39 -28.09 9.03
C SER A 264 7.61 -28.96 8.02
N GLY A 265 7.64 -28.59 6.73
CA GLY A 265 7.03 -29.35 5.64
C GLY A 265 7.97 -30.35 4.94
N GLU A 266 9.27 -30.36 5.28
CA GLU A 266 10.25 -31.28 4.67
C GLU A 266 10.17 -32.67 5.32
N GLN A 267 9.54 -33.62 4.63
CA GLN A 267 9.28 -34.98 5.14
C GLN A 267 10.55 -35.82 5.39
N ASP A 268 11.67 -35.44 4.79
CA ASP A 268 12.95 -36.14 4.90
C ASP A 268 13.76 -35.77 6.16
N ARG A 269 13.26 -34.86 7.00
CA ARG A 269 13.94 -34.45 8.24
C ARG A 269 13.74 -35.43 9.39
N PRO A 270 14.70 -35.52 10.33
CA PRO A 270 14.53 -36.29 11.55
C PRO A 270 13.25 -35.90 12.31
N THR A 271 12.50 -36.88 12.78
CA THR A 271 11.21 -36.66 13.47
C THR A 271 11.33 -35.79 14.72
N GLU A 272 12.45 -35.89 15.45
CA GLU A 272 12.74 -35.07 16.63
C GLU A 272 12.87 -33.57 16.29
N GLU A 273 13.42 -33.25 15.12
CA GLU A 273 13.56 -31.88 14.63
C GLU A 273 12.22 -31.32 14.15
N LEU A 274 11.43 -32.12 13.44
CA LEU A 274 10.08 -31.74 13.00
C LEU A 274 9.15 -31.42 14.18
N ASP A 275 9.22 -32.20 15.25
CA ASP A 275 8.43 -31.95 16.46
C ASP A 275 8.87 -30.69 17.20
N TYR A 276 10.16 -30.37 17.20
CA TYR A 276 10.69 -29.12 17.74
C TYR A 276 10.20 -27.90 16.94
N LEU A 277 10.24 -27.96 15.61
CA LEU A 277 9.78 -26.88 14.72
C LEU A 277 8.27 -26.64 14.85
N LYS A 278 7.46 -27.70 14.94
CA LYS A 278 6.01 -27.59 15.17
C LYS A 278 5.68 -26.91 16.50
N ARG A 279 6.36 -27.29 17.59
CA ARG A 279 6.17 -26.64 18.89
C ARG A 279 6.59 -25.17 18.87
N LEU A 280 7.58 -24.82 18.06
CA LEU A 280 8.02 -23.44 17.89
C LEU A 280 6.96 -22.59 17.17
N LEU A 281 6.30 -23.15 16.14
CA LEU A 281 5.17 -22.52 15.43
C LEU A 281 3.88 -22.43 16.25
N GLU A 282 3.67 -23.29 17.25
CA GLU A 282 2.51 -23.21 18.14
C GLU A 282 2.68 -22.15 19.24
N ARG A 283 3.92 -21.76 19.54
CA ARG A 283 4.25 -20.86 20.65
C ARG A 283 4.30 -19.38 20.26
N PHE A 284 4.44 -19.09 18.97
CA PHE A 284 4.58 -17.75 18.39
C PHE A 284 3.63 -17.61 17.22
#